data_AF-A0A6B0Z5W4-F1
#
_entry.id   AF-A0A6B0Z5W4-F1
#
_cell.length_a   1.000
_cell.length_b   1.000
_cell.length_c   1.000
_cell.angle_alpha   90.00
_cell.angle_beta   90.00
_cell.angle_gamma   90.00
#
_symmetry.space_group_name_H-M   'P 1'
#
loop_
_entity.id
_entity.type
_entity.pdbx_description
1 polymer ?
#
loop_
_entity_poly.entity_id
_entity_poly.type
_entity_poly.pdbx_seq_one_letter_code
_entity_poly.pdbx_strand_id
1 'polypeptide(L)'
;MTNQANGNAGSRRVMIFIDGSNLYHVLKQNTDKQNLDYKKFAEKLCGDRDLIRTYYYNIRQESPDNPKLAESQDRFLNALYETDYLEVKLGIWKQRGQTMVEKGVDVMIASDLIAHAYED
;
A
#
# COMPACT_ATOMS: atom_id res chain seq x y z
N MET A 1 -7.23 -23.93 39.88
CA MET A 1 -8.18 -23.72 38.77
C MET A 1 -8.58 -22.26 38.78
N THR A 2 -8.04 -21.45 37.87
CA THR A 2 -8.55 -20.13 37.55
C THR A 2 -8.26 -19.91 36.08
N ASN A 3 -9.24 -20.24 35.25
CA ASN A 3 -9.23 -19.93 33.82
C ASN A 3 -10.12 -18.70 33.60
N GLN A 4 -9.76 -17.98 32.53
CA GLN A 4 -10.51 -16.96 31.81
C GLN A 4 -10.31 -15.52 32.27
N ALA A 5 -9.21 -14.95 31.77
CA ALA A 5 -9.21 -13.55 31.38
C ALA A 5 -10.22 -13.37 30.24
N ASN A 6 -11.40 -12.87 30.61
CA ASN A 6 -12.38 -12.30 29.70
C ASN A 6 -11.81 -10.99 29.14
N GLY A 7 -11.03 -11.10 28.07
CA GLY A 7 -10.69 -9.97 27.21
C GLY A 7 -11.48 -10.13 25.93
N ASN A 8 -12.43 -9.25 25.68
CA ASN A 8 -13.14 -9.17 24.40
C ASN A 8 -12.09 -9.20 23.28
N ALA A 9 -12.03 -10.30 22.52
CA ALA A 9 -11.02 -10.55 21.50
C ALA A 9 -11.33 -9.69 20.27
N GLY A 10 -11.24 -8.37 20.42
CA GLY A 10 -11.28 -7.43 19.31
C GLY A 10 -10.21 -7.83 18.31
N SER A 11 -10.64 -8.02 17.06
CA SER A 11 -9.92 -8.64 15.94
C SER A 11 -8.39 -8.58 16.08
N ARG A 12 -7.80 -9.75 16.37
CA ARG A 12 -6.34 -9.95 16.31
C ARG A 12 -5.79 -9.79 14.90
N ARG A 13 -6.64 -9.66 13.89
CA ARG A 13 -6.27 -9.62 12.48
C ARG A 13 -6.02 -8.17 12.05
N VAL A 14 -5.01 -7.95 11.23
CA VAL A 14 -4.67 -6.63 10.70
C VAL A 14 -4.55 -6.71 9.19
N MET A 15 -5.22 -5.79 8.51
CA MET A 15 -4.95 -5.45 7.12
C MET A 15 -4.36 -4.04 7.07
N ILE A 16 -3.34 -3.84 6.25
CA ILE A 16 -2.63 -2.56 6.12
C ILE A 16 -2.88 -2.01 4.72
N PHE A 17 -3.31 -0.76 4.63
CA PHE A 17 -3.57 -0.07 3.37
C PHE A 17 -2.61 1.11 3.25
N ILE A 18 -1.71 1.07 2.28
CA ILE A 18 -0.65 2.08 2.10
C ILE A 18 -0.93 2.88 0.81
N ASP A 19 -1.20 4.17 0.94
CA ASP A 19 -1.10 5.11 -0.19
C ASP A 19 0.38 5.40 -0.47
N GLY A 20 0.89 4.79 -1.55
CA GLY A 20 2.28 4.91 -1.94
C GLY A 20 2.71 6.32 -2.33
N SER A 21 1.80 7.11 -2.91
CA SER A 21 2.13 8.47 -3.35
C SER A 21 2.26 9.41 -2.16
N ASN A 22 1.31 9.35 -1.22
CA ASN A 22 1.38 10.12 0.01
C ASN A 22 2.55 9.69 0.89
N LEU A 23 2.78 8.37 1.06
CA LEU A 23 3.92 7.87 1.80
C LEU A 23 5.25 8.34 1.20
N TYR A 24 5.39 8.28 -0.14
CA TYR A 24 6.59 8.76 -0.82
C TYR A 24 6.85 10.25 -0.56
N HIS A 25 5.82 11.10 -0.62
CA HIS A 25 5.94 12.51 -0.34
C HIS A 25 6.42 12.78 1.09
N VAL A 26 5.84 12.07 2.07
CA VAL A 26 6.22 12.19 3.49
C VAL A 26 7.66 11.72 3.71
N LEU A 27 8.06 10.58 3.15
CA LEU A 27 9.44 10.08 3.25
C LEU A 27 10.41 11.09 2.66
N LYS A 28 10.15 11.59 1.44
CA LYS A 28 11.01 12.58 0.79
C LYS A 28 11.19 13.88 1.59
N GLN A 29 10.19 14.27 2.38
CA GLN A 29 10.25 15.48 3.22
C GLN A 29 10.96 15.27 4.55
N ASN A 30 10.92 14.06 5.11
CA ASN A 30 11.36 13.78 6.47
C ASN A 30 12.61 12.91 6.55
N THR A 31 13.02 12.29 5.45
CA THR A 31 14.18 11.39 5.40
C THR A 31 15.00 11.62 4.12
N ASP A 32 16.33 11.58 4.26
CA ASP A 32 17.23 11.57 3.10
C ASP A 32 17.21 10.24 2.35
N LYS A 33 16.50 9.24 2.90
CA LYS A 33 16.41 7.88 2.39
C LYS A 33 15.00 7.60 1.90
N GLN A 34 14.86 7.32 0.61
CA GLN A 34 13.64 6.80 -0.01
C GLN A 34 13.55 5.26 0.07
N ASN A 35 14.57 4.62 0.65
CA ASN A 35 14.67 3.17 0.73
C ASN A 35 14.00 2.65 2.01
N LEU A 36 12.67 2.56 1.97
CA LEU A 36 11.87 1.93 3.02
C LEU A 36 11.81 0.41 2.79
N ASP A 37 12.11 -0.36 3.83
CA ASP A 37 11.87 -1.80 3.86
C ASP A 37 10.38 -2.04 4.20
N TYR A 38 9.58 -2.36 3.17
CA TYR A 38 8.12 -2.48 3.30
C TYR A 38 7.69 -3.68 4.13
N LYS A 39 8.50 -4.74 4.18
CA LYS A 39 8.25 -5.89 5.06
C LYS A 39 8.37 -5.47 6.52
N LYS A 40 9.51 -4.89 6.90
CA LYS A 40 9.73 -4.42 8.28
C LYS A 40 8.75 -3.32 8.67
N PHE A 41 8.35 -2.49 7.71
CA PHE A 41 7.35 -1.46 7.95
C PHE A 41 5.99 -2.06 8.26
N ALA A 42 5.53 -3.03 7.46
CA ALA A 42 4.28 -3.76 7.71
C ALA A 42 4.31 -4.52 9.04
N GLU A 43 5.40 -5.24 9.34
CA GLU A 43 5.61 -5.94 10.61
C GLU A 43 5.51 -4.99 11.80
N LYS A 44 6.14 -3.81 11.70
CA LYS A 44 6.08 -2.78 12.74
C LYS A 44 4.67 -2.22 12.94
N LEU A 45 3.92 -1.99 11.87
CA LEU A 45 2.54 -1.52 11.96
C LEU A 45 1.60 -2.60 12.52
N CYS A 46 1.86 -3.87 12.18
CA CYS A 46 1.08 -5.00 12.67
C CYS A 46 1.25 -5.18 14.19
N GLY A 47 2.50 -5.14 14.68
CA GLY A 47 2.79 -5.35 16.10
C GLY A 47 2.65 -6.82 16.49
N ASP A 48 1.93 -7.10 17.57
CA ASP A 48 1.67 -8.45 18.12
C ASP A 48 0.40 -9.12 17.55
N ARG A 49 -0.16 -8.53 16.50
CA ARG A 49 -1.37 -8.98 15.80
C ARG A 49 -1.02 -9.85 14.58
N ASP A 50 -2.03 -10.51 14.03
CA ASP A 50 -1.93 -11.39 12.88
C ASP A 50 -2.09 -10.58 11.57
N LEU A 51 -1.00 -10.39 10.83
CA LEU A 51 -1.04 -9.71 9.53
C LEU A 51 -1.74 -10.61 8.50
N ILE A 52 -2.87 -10.13 7.97
CA ILE A 52 -3.61 -10.83 6.91
C ILE A 52 -3.07 -10.44 5.53
N ARG A 53 -2.93 -9.13 5.28
CA ARG A 53 -2.40 -8.58 4.03
C ARG A 53 -1.94 -7.14 4.21
N THR A 54 -0.91 -6.75 3.47
CA THR A 54 -0.57 -5.36 3.19
C THR A 54 -0.93 -5.06 1.74
N TYR A 55 -1.71 -4.02 1.50
CA TYR A 55 -2.04 -3.52 0.18
C TYR A 55 -1.28 -2.21 -0.06
N TYR A 56 -0.48 -2.16 -1.12
CA TYR A 56 0.23 -0.96 -1.55
C TYR A 56 -0.42 -0.38 -2.81
N TYR A 57 -0.94 0.83 -2.69
CA TYR A 57 -1.67 1.51 -3.75
C TYR A 57 -0.78 2.56 -4.40
N ASN A 58 -0.67 2.53 -5.72
CA ASN A 58 0.06 3.58 -6.44
C ASN A 58 -0.45 3.69 -7.89
N ILE A 59 0.20 4.52 -8.69
CA ILE A 59 -0.16 4.75 -10.08
C ILE A 59 0.96 4.27 -10.98
N ARG A 60 0.57 3.57 -12.05
CA ARG A 60 1.52 3.28 -13.12
C ARG A 60 1.87 4.57 -13.84
N GLN A 61 3.14 4.94 -13.81
CA GLN A 61 3.65 6.09 -14.55
C GLN A 61 3.99 5.61 -15.95
N GLU A 62 3.10 5.88 -16.89
CA GLU A 62 3.39 5.72 -18.31
C GLU A 62 4.02 7.03 -18.80
N SER A 63 5.32 6.99 -19.12
CA SER A 63 6.02 8.13 -19.72
C SER A 63 6.79 7.63 -20.94
N PRO A 64 6.21 7.75 -22.14
CA PRO A 64 6.90 7.41 -23.40
C PRO A 64 8.22 8.17 -23.56
N ASP A 65 8.28 9.39 -23.02
CA ASP A 65 9.42 10.30 -23.17
C ASP A 65 10.52 10.10 -22.12
N ASN A 66 10.28 9.27 -21.09
CA ASN A 66 11.26 9.01 -20.03
C ASN A 66 11.36 7.50 -19.67
N PRO A 67 12.11 6.72 -20.47
CA PRO A 67 12.30 5.29 -20.23
C PRO A 67 12.97 4.97 -18.88
N LYS A 68 13.86 5.84 -18.39
CA LYS A 68 14.55 5.64 -17.10
C LYS A 68 13.60 5.69 -15.92
N LEU A 69 12.58 6.55 -15.99
CA LEU A 69 11.55 6.64 -14.96
C LEU A 69 10.73 5.36 -14.90
N ALA A 70 10.29 4.85 -16.05
CA ALA A 70 9.58 3.58 -16.15
C ALA A 70 10.43 2.41 -15.58
N GLU A 71 11.69 2.31 -15.99
CA GLU A 71 12.61 1.28 -15.50
C GLU A 71 12.83 1.36 -13.98
N SER A 72 12.95 2.57 -13.43
CA SER A 72 13.10 2.77 -11.99
C SER A 72 11.84 2.37 -11.23
N GLN A 73 10.66 2.67 -11.79
CA GLN A 73 9.39 2.27 -11.21
C GLN A 73 9.23 0.74 -11.26
N ASP A 74 9.57 0.10 -12.38
CA ASP A 74 9.48 -1.35 -12.52
C ASP A 74 10.39 -2.07 -11.52
N ARG A 75 11.63 -1.61 -11.32
CA ARG A 75 12.50 -2.14 -10.26
C ARG A 75 11.89 -2.01 -8.86
N PHE A 76 11.30 -0.86 -8.57
CA PHE A 76 10.64 -0.63 -7.29
C PHE A 76 9.43 -1.54 -7.09
N LEU A 77 8.57 -1.66 -8.10
CA LEU A 77 7.40 -2.54 -8.07
C LEU A 77 7.81 -4.01 -7.94
N ASN A 78 8.86 -4.45 -8.62
CA ASN A 78 9.38 -5.82 -8.48
C ASN A 78 9.79 -6.14 -7.04
N ALA A 79 10.49 -5.23 -6.36
CA ALA A 79 10.83 -5.41 -4.95
C ALA A 79 9.58 -5.50 -4.05
N LEU A 80 8.51 -4.78 -4.37
CA LEU A 80 7.23 -4.89 -3.66
C LEU A 80 6.55 -6.25 -3.92
N TYR A 81 6.52 -6.71 -5.18
CA TYR A 81 5.93 -8.01 -5.53
C TYR A 81 6.63 -9.20 -4.87
N GLU A 82 7.94 -9.07 -4.59
CA GLU A 82 8.73 -10.09 -3.88
C GLU A 82 8.52 -10.05 -2.35
N THR A 83 7.75 -9.08 -1.82
CA THR A 83 7.51 -8.95 -0.39
C THR A 83 6.33 -9.82 0.05
N ASP A 84 6.59 -10.76 0.97
CA ASP A 84 5.55 -11.64 1.54
C ASP A 84 4.35 -10.83 2.08
N TYR A 85 3.15 -11.33 1.82
CA TYR A 85 1.89 -10.71 2.26
C TYR A 85 1.66 -9.28 1.75
N LEU A 86 2.43 -8.81 0.78
CA LEU A 86 2.22 -7.51 0.13
C LEU A 86 1.58 -7.70 -1.25
N GLU A 87 0.48 -7.01 -1.48
CA GLU A 87 -0.18 -6.94 -2.79
C GLU A 87 -0.13 -5.49 -3.31
N VAL A 88 0.31 -5.32 -4.55
CA VAL A 88 0.34 -4.00 -5.20
C VAL A 88 -0.93 -3.83 -6.02
N LYS A 89 -1.65 -2.71 -5.80
CA LYS A 89 -2.81 -2.30 -6.59
C LYS A 89 -2.49 -1.01 -7.33
N LEU A 90 -2.40 -1.10 -8.67
CA LEU A 90 -2.05 0.04 -9.52
C LEU A 90 -3.30 0.68 -10.12
N GLY A 91 -3.52 1.95 -9.78
CA GLY A 91 -4.43 2.81 -10.51
C GLY A 91 -3.83 3.21 -11.86
N ILE A 92 -4.71 3.43 -12.84
CA ILE A 92 -4.34 3.98 -14.14
C ILE A 92 -4.73 5.46 -14.14
N TRP A 93 -3.91 6.28 -14.78
CA TRP A 93 -4.34 7.61 -15.20
C TRP A 93 -4.38 7.67 -16.71
N LYS A 94 -5.34 8.40 -17.26
CA LYS A 94 -5.44 8.66 -18.70
C LYS A 94 -5.60 10.13 -18.96
N GLN A 95 -4.84 10.62 -19.93
CA GLN A 95 -5.06 11.93 -20.52
C GLN A 95 -6.12 11.79 -21.63
N ARG A 96 -7.19 12.59 -21.56
CA ARG A 96 -8.17 12.73 -22.65
C ARG A 96 -8.13 14.18 -23.13
N GLY A 97 -7.45 14.40 -24.26
CA GLY A 97 -7.26 15.74 -24.81
C GLY A 97 -6.38 16.62 -23.90
N GLN A 98 -6.87 17.83 -23.58
CA GLN A 98 -6.19 18.76 -22.66
C GLN A 98 -6.53 18.49 -21.19
N THR A 99 -7.41 17.52 -20.90
CA THR A 99 -7.87 17.22 -19.55
C THR A 99 -7.22 15.93 -19.07
N MET A 100 -6.58 15.96 -17.89
CA MET A 100 -6.24 14.73 -17.16
C MET A 100 -7.51 14.18 -16.54
N VAL A 101 -7.93 12.97 -16.91
CA VAL A 101 -9.29 12.50 -16.62
C VAL A 101 -9.36 11.41 -15.54
N GLU A 102 -8.26 10.76 -15.10
CA GLU A 102 -8.45 9.86 -13.96
C GLU A 102 -7.24 9.58 -13.07
N LYS A 103 -7.52 9.50 -11.77
CA LYS A 103 -6.64 8.98 -10.71
C LYS A 103 -7.57 8.43 -9.61
N GLY A 104 -7.94 7.15 -9.74
CA GLY A 104 -8.94 6.49 -8.86
C GLY A 104 -8.37 5.84 -7.60
N VAL A 105 -7.13 6.15 -7.21
CA VAL A 105 -6.46 5.47 -6.10
C VAL A 105 -7.21 5.65 -4.78
N ASP A 106 -7.65 6.88 -4.48
CA ASP A 106 -8.37 7.17 -3.23
C ASP A 106 -9.68 6.39 -3.15
N VAL A 107 -10.41 6.31 -4.27
CA VAL A 107 -11.66 5.53 -4.38
C VAL A 107 -11.37 4.04 -4.24
N MET A 108 -10.27 3.54 -4.81
CA MET A 108 -9.86 2.14 -4.71
C MET A 108 -9.52 1.76 -3.26
N ILE A 109 -8.75 2.60 -2.56
CA ILE A 109 -8.45 2.42 -1.12
C ILE A 109 -9.75 2.42 -0.30
N ALA A 110 -10.62 3.42 -0.50
CA ALA A 110 -11.87 3.53 0.26
C ALA A 110 -12.78 2.32 0.03
N SER A 111 -12.87 1.83 -1.22
CA SER A 111 -13.68 0.68 -1.58
C SER A 111 -13.14 -0.61 -0.96
N ASP A 112 -11.83 -0.85 -1.05
CA ASP A 112 -11.20 -2.04 -0.48
C ASP A 112 -11.26 -2.04 1.05
N LEU A 113 -11.13 -0.88 1.69
CA LEU A 113 -11.24 -0.76 3.14
C LEU A 113 -12.64 -1.20 3.60
N ILE A 114 -13.70 -0.75 2.92
CA ILE A 114 -15.08 -1.13 3.26
C ILE A 114 -15.33 -2.60 2.93
N ALA A 115 -14.92 -3.07 1.76
CA ALA A 115 -15.12 -4.46 1.34
C ALA A 115 -14.45 -5.44 2.30
N HIS A 116 -13.18 -5.21 2.64
CA HIS A 116 -12.46 -6.07 3.57
C HIS A 116 -12.94 -5.96 5.01
N ALA A 117 -13.46 -4.81 5.44
CA ALA A 117 -14.10 -4.70 6.76
C ALA A 117 -15.44 -5.46 6.85
N TYR A 118 -16.14 -5.61 5.72
CA TYR A 118 -17.39 -6.39 5.65
C TYR A 118 -17.14 -7.90 5.55
N GLU A 119 -16.06 -8.31 4.87
CA GLU A 119 -15.67 -9.71 4.67
C GLU A 119 -14.84 -10.31 5.82
N ASP A 120 -14.43 -9.49 6.80
CA ASP A 120 -13.69 -9.93 8.01
C ASP A 120 -14.58 -10.69 9.00
#